data_AF-A0A5N5E4D1-F1
#
_entry.id   AF-A0A5N5E4D1-F1
#
_cell.length_a   1.000
_cell.length_b   1.000
_cell.length_c   1.000
_cell.angle_alpha   90.00
_cell.angle_beta   90.00
_cell.angle_gamma   90.00
#
_symmetry.space_group_name_H-M   'P 1'
#
loop_
_entity.id
_entity.type
_entity.pdbx_description
1 polymer ?
#
loop_
_entity_poly.entity_id
_entity_poly.type
_entity_poly.pdbx_seq_one_letter_code
_entity_poly.pdbx_strand_id
1 'polypeptide(L)'
;LALTVPDNLALTLVGMLLFTGGFFAAHSVASGWVGLIATDHRAEASALYLFAYYAGSSVAGALAGLAYAGGGWGGVSAFVGALLLVAFALSLKMFRSSTVD
;
A
#
# COMPACT_ATOMS: atom_id res chain seq x y z
N LEU A 1 1.36 6.71 10.04
CA LEU A 1 2.82 6.82 9.90
C LEU A 1 3.41 7.95 10.73
N ALA A 2 2.99 9.21 10.60
CA ALA A 2 3.54 10.29 11.44
C ALA A 2 3.42 9.99 12.96
N LEU A 3 2.30 9.40 13.39
CA LEU A 3 2.08 8.99 14.79
C LEU A 3 3.02 7.89 15.27
N THR A 4 3.69 7.15 14.38
CA THR A 4 4.60 6.07 14.77
C THR A 4 6.03 6.58 14.99
N VAL A 5 6.32 7.85 14.69
CA VAL A 5 7.68 8.41 14.75
C VAL A 5 8.11 8.83 16.17
N PRO A 6 7.28 9.51 16.98
CA PRO A 6 7.65 9.85 18.35
C PRO A 6 7.91 8.59 19.18
N ASP A 7 8.85 8.67 20.12
CA ASP A 7 9.16 7.59 21.06
C ASP A 7 8.07 7.47 22.15
N ASN A 8 6.88 7.07 21.72
CA ASN A 8 5.71 6.89 22.56
C ASN A 8 4.93 5.67 22.07
N LEU A 9 4.84 4.66 22.94
CA LEU A 9 4.20 3.39 22.62
C LEU A 9 2.72 3.57 22.24
N ALA A 10 1.98 4.40 22.97
CA ALA A 10 0.55 4.61 22.70
C ALA A 10 0.33 5.23 21.32
N LEU A 11 1.12 6.24 20.93
CA LEU A 11 1.04 6.84 19.59
C LEU A 11 1.43 5.85 18.49
N THR A 12 2.43 5.00 18.74
CA THR A 12 2.83 3.94 17.80
C THR A 12 1.71 2.93 17.59
N LEU A 13 1.05 2.49 18.65
CA LEU A 13 -0.09 1.57 18.57
C LEU A 13 -1.26 2.17 17.80
N VAL A 14 -1.60 3.44 18.08
CA VAL A 14 -2.65 4.16 17.32
C VAL A 14 -2.26 4.29 15.86
N GLY A 15 -1.02 4.68 15.57
CA GLY A 15 -0.51 4.80 14.21
C GLY A 15 -0.54 3.47 13.45
N MET A 16 -0.24 2.35 14.12
CA MET A 16 -0.31 1.01 13.56
C MET A 16 -1.74 0.53 13.34
N LEU A 17 -2.65 0.81 14.26
CA LEU A 17 -4.07 0.53 14.10
C LEU A 17 -4.63 1.23 12.85
N LEU A 18 -4.34 2.54 12.71
CA LEU A 18 -4.79 3.32 11.56
C LEU A 18 -4.18 2.83 10.24
N PHE A 19 -2.88 2.54 10.23
CA PHE A 19 -2.21 2.01 9.04
C PHE A 19 -2.78 0.65 8.64
N THR A 20 -2.93 -0.25 9.61
CA THR A 20 -3.46 -1.60 9.37
C THR A 20 -4.89 -1.54 8.85
N GLY A 21 -5.78 -0.80 9.53
CA GLY A 21 -7.16 -0.62 9.08
C GLY A 21 -7.26 0.00 7.68
N GLY A 22 -6.47 1.05 7.41
CA GLY A 22 -6.41 1.69 6.10
C GLY A 22 -5.89 0.76 4.99
N PHE A 23 -4.85 -0.01 5.27
CA PHE A 23 -4.30 -1.00 4.34
C PHE A 23 -5.31 -2.09 4.02
N PHE A 24 -5.97 -2.68 5.02
CA PHE A 24 -6.98 -3.71 4.79
C PHE A 24 -8.17 -3.16 3.98
N ALA A 25 -8.63 -1.95 4.29
CA ALA A 25 -9.69 -1.30 3.52
C ALA A 25 -9.28 -1.10 2.05
N ALA A 26 -8.10 -0.51 1.80
CA ALA A 26 -7.59 -0.29 0.44
C ALA A 26 -7.36 -1.60 -0.33
N HIS A 27 -6.75 -2.60 0.31
CA HIS A 27 -6.50 -3.91 -0.30
C HIS A 27 -7.79 -4.64 -0.66
N SER A 28 -8.80 -4.59 0.22
CA SER A 28 -10.09 -5.25 -0.02
C SER A 28 -10.84 -4.60 -1.19
N VAL A 29 -10.84 -3.25 -1.24
CA VAL A 29 -11.43 -2.50 -2.36
C VAL A 29 -10.71 -2.79 -3.67
N ALA A 30 -9.37 -2.70 -3.69
CA ALA A 30 -8.58 -2.95 -4.90
C ALA A 30 -8.75 -4.39 -5.41
N SER A 31 -8.65 -5.38 -4.51
CA SER A 31 -8.84 -6.81 -4.83
C SER A 31 -10.24 -7.08 -5.39
N GLY A 32 -11.28 -6.49 -4.79
CA GLY A 32 -12.65 -6.61 -5.28
C GLY A 32 -12.86 -5.93 -6.64
N TRP A 33 -12.24 -4.77 -6.87
CA TRP A 33 -12.43 -4.00 -8.09
C TRP A 33 -11.73 -4.58 -9.30
N VAL A 34 -10.55 -5.19 -9.17
CA VAL A 34 -9.81 -5.76 -10.31
C VAL A 34 -10.67 -6.74 -11.12
N GLY A 35 -11.38 -7.64 -10.45
CA GLY A 35 -12.26 -8.60 -11.12
C GLY A 35 -13.56 -8.00 -11.67
N LEU A 36 -14.03 -6.89 -11.09
CA LEU A 36 -15.24 -6.18 -11.53
C LEU A 36 -14.99 -5.28 -12.74
N ILE A 37 -13.83 -4.62 -12.79
CA ILE A 37 -13.43 -3.70 -13.87
C ILE A 37 -13.04 -4.48 -15.14
N ALA A 38 -12.49 -5.68 -14.99
CA ALA A 38 -12.14 -6.53 -16.12
C ALA A 38 -13.41 -6.99 -16.88
N THR A 39 -13.55 -6.55 -18.14
CA THR A 39 -14.64 -6.98 -19.04
C THR A 39 -14.38 -8.39 -19.56
N ASP A 40 -13.12 -8.70 -19.88
CA ASP A 40 -12.63 -9.99 -20.35
C ASP A 40 -11.48 -10.50 -19.47
N HIS A 41 -11.18 -11.80 -19.53
CA HIS A 41 -10.04 -12.42 -18.83
C HIS A 41 -9.97 -12.13 -17.30
N ARG A 42 -11.12 -12.06 -16.62
CA ARG A 42 -11.22 -11.71 -15.19
C ARG A 42 -10.33 -12.53 -14.26
N ALA A 43 -10.20 -13.83 -14.52
CA ALA A 43 -9.36 -14.72 -13.73
C ALA A 43 -7.87 -14.34 -13.82
N GLU A 44 -7.40 -13.97 -15.01
CA GLU A 44 -6.01 -13.53 -15.24
C GLU A 44 -5.75 -12.16 -14.60
N ALA A 45 -6.71 -11.23 -14.68
CA ALA A 45 -6.62 -9.94 -14.03
C ALA A 45 -6.45 -10.07 -12.49
N SER A 46 -7.29 -10.90 -11.86
CA SER A 46 -7.16 -11.19 -10.42
C SER A 46 -5.84 -11.89 -10.08
N ALA A 47 -5.38 -12.81 -10.92
CA ALA A 47 -4.08 -13.48 -10.73
C ALA A 47 -2.91 -12.47 -10.80
N LEU A 48 -2.95 -11.52 -11.74
CA LEU A 48 -1.95 -10.46 -11.85
C LEU A 48 -1.95 -9.53 -10.63
N TYR A 49 -3.13 -9.21 -10.08
CA TYR A 49 -3.21 -8.44 -8.83
C TYR A 49 -2.54 -9.19 -7.67
N LEU A 50 -2.85 -10.48 -7.49
CA LEU A 50 -2.23 -11.29 -6.44
C LEU A 50 -0.72 -11.44 -6.64
N PHE A 51 -0.29 -11.68 -7.88
CA PHE A 51 1.13 -11.72 -8.23
C PHE A 51 1.82 -10.42 -7.84
N ALA A 52 1.28 -9.27 -8.24
CA ALA A 52 1.82 -7.96 -7.91
C ALA A 52 1.80 -7.70 -6.39
N TYR A 53 0.75 -8.11 -5.70
CA TYR A 53 0.63 -8.00 -4.24
C TYR A 53 1.75 -8.77 -3.52
N TYR A 54 1.96 -10.04 -3.88
CA TYR A 54 2.98 -10.86 -3.23
C TYR A 54 4.39 -10.47 -3.66
N ALA A 55 4.65 -10.28 -4.96
CA ALA A 55 5.96 -9.87 -5.46
C ALA A 55 6.35 -8.49 -4.91
N GLY A 56 5.43 -7.53 -4.94
CA GLY A 56 5.61 -6.21 -4.37
C GLY A 56 5.87 -6.26 -2.86
N SER A 57 5.14 -7.08 -2.13
CA SER A 57 5.35 -7.27 -0.68
C SER A 57 6.71 -7.88 -0.37
N SER A 58 7.19 -8.84 -1.16
CA SER A 58 8.53 -9.42 -1.00
C SER A 58 9.63 -8.38 -1.22
N VAL A 59 9.54 -7.60 -2.31
CA VAL A 59 10.52 -6.55 -2.61
C VAL A 59 10.46 -5.44 -1.58
N ALA A 60 9.27 -4.92 -1.28
CA ALA A 60 9.09 -3.85 -0.31
C ALA A 60 9.50 -4.28 1.10
N GLY A 61 9.23 -5.53 1.49
CA GLY A 61 9.66 -6.09 2.77
C GLY A 61 11.19 -6.13 2.91
N ALA A 62 11.89 -6.59 1.86
CA ALA A 62 13.35 -6.58 1.84
C ALA A 62 13.92 -5.16 1.91
N LEU A 63 13.37 -4.23 1.12
CA LEU A 63 13.80 -2.83 1.12
C LEU A 63 13.48 -2.09 2.43
N ALA A 64 12.36 -2.43 3.09
CA ALA A 64 12.02 -1.88 4.41
C ALA A 64 13.07 -2.27 5.47
N GLY A 65 13.63 -3.48 5.38
CA GLY A 65 14.76 -3.89 6.22
C GLY A 65 15.99 -3.00 6.05
N LEU A 66 16.32 -2.64 4.81
CA LEU A 66 17.42 -1.70 4.51
C LEU A 66 17.09 -0.29 5.00
N ALA A 67 15.85 0.17 4.82
CA ALA A 67 15.39 1.46 5.33
C ALA A 67 15.49 1.53 6.86
N TYR A 68 15.16 0.43 7.55
CA TYR A 68 15.36 0.32 8.99
C TYR A 68 16.83 0.34 9.38
N ALA A 69 17.68 -0.40 8.66
CA ALA A 69 19.12 -0.44 8.95
C ALA A 69 19.79 0.94 8.83
N GLY A 70 19.37 1.76 7.86
CA GLY A 70 19.95 3.09 7.62
C GLY A 70 19.33 4.22 8.44
N GLY A 71 18.02 4.16 8.73
CA GLY A 71 17.28 5.28 9.35
C GLY A 71 16.41 4.89 10.55
N GLY A 72 16.57 3.66 11.06
CA GLY A 72 15.72 3.11 12.10
C GLY A 72 14.24 3.14 11.72
N TRP A 73 13.40 3.31 12.73
CA TRP A 73 11.95 3.36 12.55
C TRP A 73 11.46 4.54 11.71
N GLY A 74 12.14 5.69 11.81
CA GLY A 74 11.88 6.85 10.97
C GLY A 74 12.11 6.55 9.49
N GLY A 75 13.17 5.81 9.16
CA GLY A 75 13.47 5.32 7.82
C GLY A 75 12.35 4.44 7.25
N VAL A 76 11.85 3.49 8.04
CA VAL A 76 10.71 2.64 7.65
C VAL A 76 9.45 3.48 7.44
N SER A 77 9.16 4.41 8.34
CA SER A 77 7.98 5.28 8.25
C SER A 77 8.01 6.15 6.99
N ALA A 78 9.18 6.69 6.63
CA ALA A 78 9.38 7.45 5.41
C ALA A 78 9.25 6.58 4.15
N PHE A 79 9.87 5.38 4.15
CA PHE A 79 9.78 4.42 3.05
C PHE A 79 8.34 4.00 2.75
N VAL A 80 7.60 3.57 3.77
CA VAL A 80 6.18 3.21 3.63
C VAL A 80 5.35 4.43 3.22
N GLY A 81 5.67 5.62 3.75
CA GLY A 81 5.04 6.87 3.36
C GLY A 81 5.20 7.17 1.87
N ALA A 82 6.40 6.98 1.32
CA ALA A 82 6.66 7.15 -0.11
C ALA A 82 5.87 6.15 -0.96
N LEU A 83 5.80 4.87 -0.55
CA LEU A 83 4.98 3.87 -1.25
C LEU A 83 3.49 4.25 -1.25
N LEU A 84 2.97 4.76 -0.13
CA LEU A 84 1.58 5.23 -0.04
C LEU A 84 1.33 6.43 -0.97
N LEU A 85 2.28 7.37 -1.07
CA LEU A 85 2.17 8.50 -2.00
C LEU A 85 2.16 8.05 -3.46
N VAL A 86 3.01 7.07 -3.82
CA VAL A 86 3.01 6.47 -5.16
C VAL A 86 1.67 5.77 -5.44
N ALA A 87 1.19 4.94 -4.51
CA ALA A 87 -0.10 4.27 -4.64
C ALA A 87 -1.26 5.27 -4.79
N PHE A 88 -1.25 6.35 -4.01
CA PHE A 88 -2.24 7.41 -4.11
C PHE A 88 -2.19 8.13 -5.46
N ALA A 89 -1.00 8.47 -5.96
CA ALA A 89 -0.84 9.10 -7.27
C ALA A 89 -1.31 8.20 -8.41
N LEU A 90 -1.00 6.90 -8.36
CA LEU A 90 -1.48 5.92 -9.35
C LEU A 90 -3.00 5.75 -9.30
N SER A 91 -3.58 5.71 -8.10
CA SER A 91 -5.03 5.66 -7.91
C SER A 91 -5.72 6.90 -8.48
N LEU A 92 -5.20 8.10 -8.19
CA LEU A 92 -5.71 9.34 -8.77
C LEU A 92 -5.63 9.34 -10.30
N LYS A 93 -4.54 8.85 -10.88
CA LYS A 93 -4.38 8.75 -12.34
C LYS A 93 -5.44 7.80 -12.92
N MET A 94 -5.65 6.64 -12.30
CA MET A 94 -6.68 5.67 -12.69
C MET A 94 -8.07 6.29 -12.67
N PHE A 95 -8.46 6.96 -11.57
CA PHE A 95 -9.77 7.61 -11.46
C PHE A 95 -9.97 8.69 -12.53
N ARG A 96 -8.95 9.50 -12.81
CA ARG A 96 -9.03 10.54 -13.85
C ARG A 96 -9.19 9.96 -15.25
N SER A 97 -8.53 8.83 -15.55
CA SER A 97 -8.73 8.16 -16.85
C SER A 97 -10.13 7.55 -17.00
N SER A 98 -10.76 7.14 -15.89
CA SER A 98 -12.12 6.57 -15.92
C SER A 98 -13.24 7.62 -16.02
N THR A 99 -12.93 8.92 -15.99
CA THR A 99 -13.93 10.01 -16.07
C THR A 99 -14.02 10.66 -17.46
N VAL A 100 -13.35 10.09 -18.48
CA VAL A 100 -13.28 10.66 -19.84
C VAL A 100 -14.17 9.91 -20.86
N ASP A 101 -14.93 8.90 -20.40
CA ASP A 101 -15.98 8.24 -21.18
C ASP A 101 -17.36 8.80 -20.82
#